data_AF-A0A0W0VH03-F1
#
_entry.id   AF-A0A0W0VH03-F1
#
_cell.length_a   1.000
_cell.length_b   1.000
_cell.length_c   1.000
_cell.angle_alpha   90.00
_cell.angle_beta   90.00
_cell.angle_gamma   90.00
#
_symmetry.space_group_name_H-M   'P 1'
#
loop_
_entity.id
_entity.type
_entity.pdbx_description
1 polymer ?
#
loop_
_entity_poly.entity_id
_entity_poly.type
_entity_poly.pdbx_seq_one_letter_code
_entity_poly.pdbx_strand_id
1 'polypeptide(L)'
;MTRGTWDTIKSSKGFYVRTYRKGIKWVIVSLTINLFLTLAIYYVHFNEPERDYYATSGITPPVKLTPLDKPNYSSTPLLEPDPVNEDETRVIPQ
;
A
#
# COMPACT_ATOMS: atom_id res chain seq x y z
N MET A 1 6.29 43.20 -46.80
CA MET A 1 5.42 42.23 -46.07
C MET A 1 3.99 42.71 -46.16
N THR A 2 3.05 41.85 -46.55
CA THR A 2 1.62 42.18 -46.59
C THR A 2 1.00 42.04 -45.21
N ARG A 3 -0.03 42.85 -44.89
CA ARG A 3 -0.74 42.81 -43.59
C ARG A 3 -1.19 41.39 -43.20
N GLY A 4 -1.63 40.59 -44.17
CA GLY A 4 -2.03 39.20 -43.96
C GLY A 4 -0.91 38.29 -43.42
N THR A 5 0.35 38.51 -43.82
CA THR A 5 1.48 37.72 -43.28
C THR A 5 1.72 38.04 -41.81
N TRP A 6 1.51 39.31 -41.41
CA TRP A 6 1.70 39.77 -40.03
C TRP A 6 0.63 39.24 -39.08
N ASP A 7 -0.63 39.24 -39.52
CA ASP A 7 -1.75 38.70 -38.73
C ASP A 7 -1.63 37.18 -38.52
N THR A 8 -1.16 36.44 -39.54
CA THR A 8 -0.91 34.99 -39.41
C THR A 8 0.20 34.69 -38.39
N ILE A 9 1.29 35.47 -38.41
CA ILE A 9 2.38 35.33 -37.42
C ILE A 9 1.90 35.67 -36.01
N LYS A 10 1.07 36.70 -35.86
CA LYS A 10 0.51 37.11 -34.56
C LYS A 10 -0.45 36.07 -34.01
N SER A 11 -1.31 35.52 -34.87
CA SER A 11 -2.26 34.45 -34.54
C SER A 11 -1.53 33.18 -34.10
N SER A 12 -0.52 32.73 -34.86
CA SER A 12 0.23 31.51 -34.54
C SER A 12 0.96 31.64 -33.19
N LYS A 13 1.67 32.75 -32.95
CA LYS A 13 2.31 33.03 -31.65
C LYS A 13 1.29 33.06 -30.51
N GLY A 14 0.12 33.66 -30.73
CA GLY A 14 -0.98 33.68 -29.74
C GLY A 14 -1.52 32.29 -29.42
N PHE A 15 -1.66 31.42 -30.44
CA PHE A 15 -2.04 30.02 -30.28
C PHE A 15 -1.01 29.27 -29.42
N TYR A 16 0.28 29.34 -29.75
CA TYR A 16 1.33 28.68 -28.98
C TYR A 16 1.32 29.11 -27.51
N VAL A 17 1.27 30.40 -27.22
CA VAL A 17 1.26 30.91 -25.83
C VAL A 17 0.06 30.38 -25.04
N ARG A 18 -1.13 30.34 -25.65
CA ARG A 18 -2.33 29.80 -25.00
C ARG A 18 -2.21 28.30 -24.75
N THR A 19 -1.71 27.55 -25.73
CA THR A 19 -1.52 26.10 -25.64
C THR A 19 -0.49 25.73 -24.57
N TYR A 20 0.68 26.39 -24.54
CA TYR A 20 1.70 26.17 -23.51
C TYR A 20 1.20 26.52 -22.11
N ARG A 21 0.47 27.64 -21.94
CA ARG A 21 -0.11 27.98 -20.62
C ARG A 21 -1.11 26.94 -20.14
N LYS A 22 -1.95 26.41 -21.04
CA LYS A 22 -2.88 25.31 -20.69
C LYS A 22 -2.12 24.04 -20.35
N GLY A 23 -1.11 23.67 -21.14
CA GLY A 23 -0.26 22.50 -20.88
C GLY A 23 0.43 22.59 -19.52
N ILE A 24 1.06 23.72 -19.21
CA ILE A 24 1.71 23.95 -17.91
C ILE A 24 0.70 23.85 -16.76
N LYS A 25 -0.51 24.42 -16.90
CA LYS A 25 -1.56 24.27 -15.88
C LYS A 25 -1.91 22.82 -15.62
N TRP A 26 -2.07 22.00 -16.66
CA TRP A 26 -2.34 20.57 -16.52
C TRP A 26 -1.17 19.81 -15.88
N VAL A 27 0.08 20.16 -16.24
CA VAL A 27 1.27 19.59 -15.60
C VAL A 27 1.32 19.92 -14.11
N ILE A 28 1.05 21.17 -13.73
CA ILE A 28 0.99 21.59 -12.33
C ILE A 28 -0.11 20.82 -11.59
N VAL A 29 -1.32 20.73 -12.15
CA VAL A 29 -2.43 19.96 -11.55
C VAL A 29 -2.04 18.49 -11.37
N SER A 30 -1.44 17.87 -12.38
CA SER A 30 -0.97 16.48 -12.31
C SER A 30 0.08 16.28 -11.20
N LEU A 31 1.06 17.19 -11.11
CA LEU A 31 2.08 17.16 -10.05
C LEU A 31 1.46 17.32 -8.66
N THR A 32 0.50 18.23 -8.51
CA THR A 32 -0.21 18.44 -7.24
C THR A 32 -0.99 17.19 -6.83
N ILE A 33 -1.69 16.53 -7.76
CA ILE A 33 -2.40 15.28 -7.47
C ILE A 33 -1.42 14.18 -7.05
N ASN A 34 -0.30 14.03 -7.76
CA ASN A 34 0.73 13.04 -7.40
C ASN A 34 1.31 13.33 -6.01
N LEU A 35 1.56 14.60 -5.68
CA LEU A 35 2.03 14.99 -4.35
C LEU A 35 1.04 14.58 -3.26
N PHE A 36 -0.26 14.87 -3.45
CA PHE A 36 -1.29 14.46 -2.49
C PHE A 36 -1.40 12.93 -2.35
N LEU A 37 -1.30 12.18 -3.46
CA LEU A 37 -1.30 10.72 -3.43
C LEU A 37 -0.11 10.18 -2.63
N THR A 38 1.10 10.70 -2.86
CA THR A 38 2.29 10.28 -2.11
C THR A 38 2.15 10.56 -0.63
N LEU A 39 1.63 11.74 -0.26
CA LEU A 39 1.39 12.10 1.14
C LEU A 39 0.32 11.22 1.78
N ALA A 40 -0.75 10.88 1.04
CA ALA A 40 -1.79 9.98 1.52
C ALA A 40 -1.26 8.56 1.75
N ILE A 41 -0.48 8.02 0.81
CA ILE A 41 0.17 6.71 0.95
C ILE A 41 1.11 6.71 2.17
N TYR A 42 1.93 7.76 2.31
CA TYR A 42 2.80 7.92 3.45
C TYR A 42 2.02 7.95 4.77
N TYR A 43 0.95 8.74 4.84
CA TYR A 43 0.10 8.83 6.01
C TYR A 43 -0.53 7.48 6.37
N VAL A 44 -1.09 6.76 5.40
CA VAL A 44 -1.70 5.44 5.63
C VAL A 44 -0.67 4.43 6.13
N HIS A 45 0.52 4.40 5.53
CA HIS A 45 1.56 3.45 5.91
C HIS A 45 2.08 3.67 7.34
N PHE A 46 2.26 4.93 7.75
CA PHE A 46 2.76 5.24 9.09
C PHE A 46 1.69 5.19 10.19
N ASN A 47 0.41 5.26 9.84
CA ASN A 47 -0.70 5.14 10.77
C ASN A 47 -1.39 3.77 10.67
N GLU A 48 -0.77 2.80 9.98
CA GLU A 48 -1.27 1.43 9.95
C GLU A 48 -1.18 0.85 11.36
N PRO A 49 -2.29 0.34 11.93
CA PRO A 49 -2.25 -0.27 13.25
C PRO A 49 -1.36 -1.51 13.21
N GLU A 50 -0.72 -1.81 14.34
CA GLU A 50 0.01 -3.07 14.48
C GLU A 50 -0.92 -4.25 14.16
N ARG A 51 -0.41 -5.16 13.32
CA ARG A 51 -1.20 -6.29 12.86
C ARG A 51 -1.33 -7.30 13.98
N ASP A 52 -2.57 -7.62 14.34
CA ASP A 52 -2.85 -8.70 15.27
C ASP A 52 -2.65 -10.05 14.59
N TYR A 53 -1.90 -10.93 15.24
CA TYR A 53 -1.68 -12.31 14.82
C TYR A 53 -2.39 -13.26 15.79
N TYR A 54 -3.01 -14.31 15.27
CA TYR A 54 -3.69 -15.34 16.05
C TYR A 54 -3.21 -16.72 15.61
N ALA A 55 -3.08 -17.64 16.55
CA ALA A 55 -2.78 -19.03 16.26
C ALA A 55 -3.67 -19.98 17.08
N THR A 56 -3.91 -21.16 16.53
CA THR A 56 -4.70 -22.23 17.16
C THR A 56 -4.05 -23.57 16.81
N SER A 57 -4.14 -24.52 17.73
CA SER A 57 -3.73 -25.91 17.52
C SER A 57 -4.87 -26.84 17.12
N GLY A 58 -6.07 -26.30 16.86
CA GLY A 58 -7.26 -27.09 16.53
C GLY A 58 -7.97 -27.71 17.75
N ILE A 59 -7.34 -27.69 18.92
CA ILE A 59 -7.92 -28.10 20.20
C ILE A 59 -8.33 -26.87 21.03
N THR A 60 -7.51 -25.81 21.00
CA THR A 60 -7.74 -24.57 21.76
C THR A 60 -8.32 -23.44 20.89
N PRO A 61 -9.13 -22.53 21.46
CA PRO A 61 -9.57 -21.33 20.76
C PRO A 61 -8.39 -20.49 20.24
N PRO A 62 -8.58 -19.67 19.19
CA PRO A 62 -7.51 -18.81 18.69
C PRO A 62 -6.94 -17.91 19.78
N VAL A 63 -5.64 -18.02 20.03
CA VAL A 63 -4.90 -17.22 21.01
C VAL A 63 -4.21 -16.06 20.28
N LYS A 64 -4.33 -14.84 20.83
CA LYS A 64 -3.64 -13.66 20.32
C LYS A 64 -2.14 -13.79 20.58
N LEU A 65 -1.35 -13.72 19.52
CA LEU A 65 0.11 -13.74 19.59
C LEU A 65 0.66 -12.34 19.81
N THR A 66 1.81 -12.27 20.49
CA THR A 66 2.63 -11.08 20.54
C THR A 66 3.38 -10.93 19.21
N PRO A 67 3.21 -9.81 18.48
CA PRO A 67 3.92 -9.56 17.24
C PRO A 67 5.43 -9.49 17.50
N LEU A 68 6.21 -9.99 16.54
CA LEU A 68 7.67 -9.92 16.55
C LEU A 68 8.15 -9.05 15.39
N ASP A 69 9.20 -8.26 15.63
CA ASP A 69 9.81 -7.40 14.60
C ASP A 69 10.52 -8.21 13.49
N LYS A 70 10.78 -9.49 13.74
CA LYS A 70 11.49 -10.40 12.82
C LYS A 70 10.91 -11.81 12.86
N PRO A 71 11.05 -12.59 11.78
CA PRO A 71 10.64 -14.00 11.78
C PRO A 71 11.28 -14.78 12.92
N ASN A 72 10.53 -15.71 13.50
CA ASN A 72 11.06 -16.60 14.52
C ASN A 72 11.98 -17.65 13.88
N TYR A 73 13.30 -17.48 14.01
CA TYR A 73 14.32 -18.45 13.59
C TYR A 73 14.75 -19.40 14.72
N SER A 74 14.11 -19.33 15.88
CA SER A 74 14.36 -20.24 16.99
C SER A 74 13.82 -21.64 16.69
N SER A 75 14.41 -22.66 17.32
CA SER A 75 13.85 -24.01 17.39
C SER A 75 12.67 -24.11 18.38
N THR A 76 12.36 -23.03 19.11
CA THR A 76 11.22 -22.96 20.04
C THR A 76 9.97 -22.43 19.34
N PRO A 77 8.85 -23.17 19.33
CA PRO A 77 7.57 -22.68 18.83
C PRO A 77 7.08 -21.44 19.60
N LEU A 78 6.23 -20.62 18.96
CA LEU A 78 5.62 -19.44 19.58
C LEU A 78 4.47 -19.80 20.54
N LEU A 79 3.87 -20.98 20.35
CA LEU A 79 2.84 -21.51 21.22
C LEU A 79 3.45 -22.53 22.17
N GLU A 80 2.85 -22.65 23.35
CA GLU A 80 3.14 -23.77 24.24
C GLU A 80 2.68 -25.08 23.58
N PRO A 81 3.33 -26.22 23.89
CA PRO A 81 2.89 -27.52 23.42
C PRO A 81 1.43 -27.78 23.83
N ASP A 82 0.70 -28.42 22.93
CA ASP A 82 -0.68 -28.82 23.21
C ASP A 82 -0.76 -29.72 24.45
N PRO A 83 -1.86 -29.64 25.23
CA PRO A 83 -2.07 -30.53 26.34
C PRO A 83 -2.06 -31.98 25.82
N VAL A 84 -1.29 -32.85 26.49
CA VAL A 84 -1.26 -34.28 26.19
C VAL A 84 -2.63 -34.85 26.55
N ASN A 85 -3.40 -35.25 25.54
CA ASN A 85 -4.66 -35.95 25.75
C ASN A 85 -4.38 -37.43 25.98
N GLU A 86 -4.20 -37.82 27.26
CA GLU A 86 -3.89 -39.22 27.64
C GLU A 86 -5.05 -40.20 27.38
N ASP A 87 -6.28 -39.70 27.16
CA ASP A 87 -7.49 -40.51 27.00
C ASP A 87 -7.79 -40.92 25.54
N GLU A 88 -7.07 -40.40 24.55
CA GLU A 88 -7.19 -40.86 23.16
C GLU A 88 -6.39 -42.15 22.94
N THR A 89 -7.00 -43.28 23.31
CA THR A 89 -6.56 -44.59 22.82
C THR A 89 -6.69 -44.61 21.29
N ARG A 90 -5.59 -44.31 20.59
CA ARG A 90 -5.48 -44.44 19.13
C ARG A 90 -5.69 -45.90 18.73
N VAL A 91 -6.92 -46.26 18.36
CA VAL A 91 -7.22 -47.58 17.82
C VAL A 91 -6.64 -47.65 16.42
N ILE A 92 -5.59 -48.46 16.23
CA ILE A 92 -5.06 -48.77 14.89
C ILE A 92 -6.05 -49.75 14.24
N PRO A 93 -6.69 -49.42 13.09
CA PRO A 93 -7.54 -50.37 12.39
C PRO A 93 -6.70 -51.57 11.93
N GLN A 94 -7.24 -52.79 12.11
CA GLN A 94 -6.64 -54.02 11.57
C GLN A 94 -7.04 -54.24 10.11
#